data_AF-Q66J50-F1
#
_entry.id   AF-Q66J50-F1
#
_cell.length_a   1.000
_cell.length_b   1.000
_cell.length_c   1.000
_cell.angle_alpha   90.00
_cell.angle_beta   90.00
_cell.angle_gamma   90.00
#
_symmetry.space_group_name_H-M   'P 1'
#
loop_
_entity.id
_entity.type
_entity.pdbx_description
1 polymer ?
#
loop_
_entity_poly.entity_id
_entity_poly.type
_entity_poly.pdbx_seq_one_letter_code
_entity_poly.pdbx_strand_id
1 'polypeptide(L)'
;MSGSEFYFNVDSGYLEGLVRGFKGGILKSTDYLNLAQCETLEDLKLHLQSTDYGSFLANETRQLTVSTIDQKLKEKLMTEFHYFRNHAFEPLATFLDFITYSYMIDNIILLITGTLHQRPISELVPKCHPLGSFEQMEAVNIAQTPAELFNAIIVDTPLADFFQDCLSENDMDEMNIEIMRNKLYKSYLEGFYKFCKKLGGTTEEIVCPIIEFEADRRAFIITINSFGTELNKEERETLFPTCGRLFPEGLRLLANADDQDQVKMLLSIMLSTKRCLKELELDREKRH
;
A
#
# COMPACT_ATOMS: atom_id res chain seq x y z
N MET A 1 19.06 12.81 -20.34
CA MET A 1 18.55 13.92 -19.51
C MET A 1 17.35 14.49 -20.23
N SER A 2 16.16 14.03 -19.84
CA SER A 2 14.91 14.51 -20.44
C SER A 2 14.66 15.94 -19.97
N GLY A 3 14.01 16.78 -20.77
CA GLY A 3 13.74 18.19 -20.42
C GLY A 3 12.97 18.40 -19.12
N SER A 4 12.38 17.35 -18.54
CA SER A 4 11.66 17.39 -17.25
C SER A 4 12.58 17.62 -16.04
N GLU A 5 13.82 17.14 -16.08
CA GLU A 5 14.78 17.26 -14.96
C GLU A 5 15.13 18.73 -14.66
N PHE A 6 15.13 19.59 -15.68
CA PHE A 6 15.45 21.01 -15.53
C PHE A 6 14.36 21.83 -14.83
N TYR A 7 13.10 21.38 -14.92
CA TYR A 7 11.95 22.08 -14.32
C TYR A 7 11.46 21.44 -13.02
N PHE A 8 11.93 20.24 -12.67
CA PHE A 8 11.53 19.53 -11.45
C PHE A 8 11.67 20.39 -10.18
N ASN A 9 12.80 21.09 -10.05
CA ASN A 9 13.11 21.89 -8.87
C ASN A 9 12.23 23.13 -8.71
N VAL A 10 11.51 23.55 -9.76
CA VAL A 10 10.63 24.73 -9.71
C VAL A 10 9.46 24.47 -8.76
N ASP A 11 8.83 23.30 -8.88
CA ASP A 11 7.62 22.96 -8.12
C ASP A 11 7.87 21.94 -7.01
N SER A 12 8.87 21.05 -7.16
CA SER A 12 9.11 19.92 -6.24
C SER A 12 10.43 19.98 -5.46
N GLY A 13 11.31 20.95 -5.73
CA GLY A 13 12.65 20.99 -5.12
C GLY A 13 12.63 21.17 -3.60
N TYR A 14 11.72 21.99 -3.07
CA TYR A 14 11.53 22.16 -1.63
C TYR A 14 11.09 20.85 -0.95
N LEU A 15 10.10 20.18 -1.53
CA LEU A 15 9.57 18.93 -0.99
C LEU A 15 10.58 17.79 -1.08
N GLU A 16 11.35 17.71 -2.17
CA GLU A 16 12.44 16.73 -2.30
C GLU A 16 13.47 16.91 -1.18
N GLY A 17 13.91 18.15 -0.93
CA GLY A 17 14.85 18.45 0.16
C GLY A 17 14.30 18.05 1.52
N LEU A 18 13.01 18.30 1.76
CA LEU A 18 12.34 17.94 3.00
C LEU A 18 12.21 16.41 3.17
N VAL A 19 11.78 15.67 2.14
CA VAL A 19 11.70 14.19 2.16
C VAL A 19 13.08 13.60 2.44
N ARG A 20 14.13 14.13 1.81
CA ARG A 20 15.52 13.68 2.05
C ARG A 20 15.98 13.98 3.49
N GLY A 21 15.53 15.09 4.06
CA GLY A 21 15.72 15.41 5.48
C GLY A 21 15.07 14.35 6.38
N PHE A 22 13.80 14.02 6.15
CA PHE A 22 13.09 13.00 6.94
C PHE A 22 13.68 11.60 6.78
N LYS A 23 14.19 11.26 5.59
CA LYS A 23 14.96 10.02 5.38
C LYS A 23 16.16 9.93 6.32
N GLY A 24 16.80 11.05 6.64
CA GLY A 24 17.92 11.13 7.58
C GLY A 24 17.56 10.70 9.01
N GLY A 25 16.29 10.85 9.39
CA GLY A 25 15.75 10.48 10.70
C GLY A 25 15.28 9.04 10.85
N ILE A 26 15.38 8.24 9.79
CA ILE A 26 15.09 6.80 9.87
C ILE A 26 16.16 6.14 10.76
N LEU A 27 15.69 5.38 11.75
CA LEU A 27 16.53 4.66 12.71
C LEU A 27 17.57 3.78 11.99
N LYS A 28 18.81 3.88 12.46
CA LYS A 28 19.94 3.09 11.96
C LYS A 28 20.11 1.82 12.77
N SER A 29 20.95 0.92 12.29
CA SER A 29 21.24 -0.34 12.97
C SER A 29 21.72 -0.15 14.42
N THR A 30 22.46 0.92 14.69
CA THR A 30 22.89 1.29 16.05
C THR A 30 21.73 1.63 16.96
N ASP A 31 20.73 2.35 16.45
CA ASP A 31 19.56 2.73 17.22
C ASP A 31 18.72 1.50 17.56
N TYR A 32 18.53 0.59 16.60
CA TYR A 32 17.86 -0.69 16.84
C TYR A 32 18.56 -1.56 17.89
N LEU A 33 19.90 -1.55 17.94
CA LEU A 33 20.65 -2.27 18.98
C LEU A 33 20.39 -1.69 20.37
N ASN A 34 20.28 -0.37 20.49
CA ASN A 34 19.94 0.29 21.75
C ASN A 34 18.48 -0.01 22.15
N LEU A 35 17.55 0.03 21.21
CA LEU A 35 16.14 -0.29 21.47
C LEU A 35 15.96 -1.76 21.90
N ALA A 36 16.75 -2.68 21.36
CA ALA A 36 16.71 -4.11 21.74
C ALA A 36 17.21 -4.39 23.16
N GLN A 37 17.96 -3.45 23.76
CA GLN A 37 18.48 -3.56 25.12
C GLN A 37 17.55 -2.91 26.17
N CYS A 38 16.44 -2.30 25.75
CA CYS A 38 15.48 -1.68 26.66
C CYS A 38 14.73 -2.75 27.48
N GLU A 39 14.67 -2.58 28.80
CA GLU A 39 13.93 -3.49 29.69
C GLU A 39 12.49 -3.02 29.93
N THR A 40 12.23 -1.71 29.81
CA THR A 40 10.91 -1.11 30.00
C THR A 40 10.49 -0.19 28.85
N LEU A 41 9.19 0.12 28.77
CA LEU A 41 8.66 1.08 27.79
C LEU A 41 9.11 2.52 28.06
N GLU A 42 9.47 2.86 29.30
CA GLU A 42 10.04 4.17 29.63
C GLU A 42 11.46 4.30 29.09
N ASP A 43 12.27 3.23 29.16
CA ASP A 43 13.61 3.21 28.55
C ASP A 43 13.51 3.40 27.03
N LEU A 44 12.55 2.71 26.39
CA LEU A 44 12.26 2.87 24.97
C LEU A 44 11.91 4.32 24.63
N LYS A 45 11.07 4.98 25.45
CA LYS A 45 10.71 6.39 25.28
C LYS A 45 11.92 7.30 25.40
N LEU A 46 12.78 7.11 26.39
CA LEU A 46 14.01 7.90 26.57
C LEU A 46 14.96 7.75 25.39
N HIS A 47 15.14 6.53 24.89
CA HIS A 47 15.97 6.29 23.70
C HIS A 47 15.36 6.92 22.44
N LEU A 48 14.05 6.80 22.22
CA LEU A 48 13.39 7.45 21.07
C LEU A 48 13.42 8.98 21.15
N GLN A 49 13.43 9.57 22.34
CA GLN A 49 13.59 11.02 22.52
C GLN A 49 14.95 11.53 22.03
N SER A 50 15.99 10.69 22.07
CA SER A 50 17.31 11.04 21.55
C SER A 50 17.40 11.00 20.02
N THR A 51 16.37 10.47 19.36
CA THR A 51 16.26 10.38 17.89
C THR A 51 15.32 11.46 17.34
N ASP A 52 15.16 11.52 16.02
CA ASP A 52 14.28 12.48 15.33
C ASP A 52 12.78 12.27 15.66
N TYR A 53 12.42 11.17 16.33
CA TYR A 53 11.09 10.99 16.90
C TYR A 53 10.79 12.01 17.99
N GLY A 54 11.82 12.47 18.71
CA GLY A 54 11.74 13.56 19.67
C GLY A 54 10.79 13.28 20.84
N SER A 55 10.23 14.34 21.42
CA SER A 55 9.36 14.28 22.59
C SER A 55 7.88 13.97 22.27
N PHE A 56 7.61 13.12 21.26
CA PHE A 56 6.25 12.80 20.81
C PHE A 56 5.36 12.14 21.88
N LEU A 57 5.98 11.55 22.92
CA LEU A 57 5.32 10.94 24.07
C LEU A 57 5.37 11.82 25.35
N ALA A 58 5.74 13.10 25.26
CA ALA A 58 5.90 13.96 26.44
C ALA A 58 4.57 14.27 27.15
N ASN A 59 3.46 14.31 26.42
CA ASN A 59 2.14 14.64 26.97
C ASN A 59 1.42 13.43 27.58
N GLU A 60 1.95 12.22 27.41
CA GLU A 60 1.39 11.00 28.02
C GLU A 60 1.92 10.85 29.44
N THR A 61 1.11 11.24 30.42
CA THR A 61 1.41 11.12 31.87
C THR A 61 0.87 9.81 32.47
N ARG A 62 0.16 8.99 31.68
CA ARG A 62 -0.35 7.68 32.10
C ARG A 62 0.69 6.58 31.79
N GLN A 63 0.51 5.41 32.38
CA GLN A 63 1.32 4.23 32.05
C GLN A 63 1.37 4.03 30.53
N LEU A 64 2.57 4.04 29.96
CA LEU A 64 2.77 3.79 28.54
C LEU A 64 2.29 2.39 28.19
N THR A 65 1.44 2.31 27.17
CA THR A 65 1.04 1.05 26.55
C THR A 65 1.59 0.98 25.13
N VAL A 66 1.75 -0.24 24.63
CA VAL A 66 2.19 -0.48 23.25
C VAL A 66 1.21 0.16 22.24
N SER A 67 -0.09 0.12 22.54
CA SER A 67 -1.13 0.71 21.67
C SER A 67 -1.00 2.23 21.57
N THR A 68 -0.72 2.92 22.68
CA THR A 68 -0.53 4.38 22.66
C THR A 68 0.73 4.77 21.87
N ILE A 69 1.81 3.99 21.99
CA ILE A 69 3.04 4.22 21.21
C ILE A 69 2.76 4.05 19.71
N ASP A 70 2.12 2.94 19.32
CA ASP A 70 1.77 2.66 17.91
C ASP A 70 0.87 3.77 17.32
N GLN A 71 -0.15 4.20 18.07
CA GLN A 71 -1.03 5.29 17.64
C GLN A 71 -0.26 6.59 17.44
N LYS A 72 0.58 6.99 18.40
CA LYS A 72 1.33 8.25 18.34
C LYS A 72 2.38 8.27 17.23
N LEU A 73 3.02 7.12 16.96
CA LEU A 73 3.94 6.97 15.83
C LEU A 73 3.22 7.12 14.49
N LYS A 74 2.03 6.52 14.34
CA LYS A 74 1.19 6.66 13.14
C LYS A 74 0.68 8.09 12.96
N GLU A 75 0.26 8.77 14.03
CA GLU A 75 -0.16 10.18 14.02
C GLU A 75 0.96 11.11 13.55
N LYS A 76 2.20 10.87 13.97
CA LYS A 76 3.37 11.64 13.52
C LYS A 76 3.61 11.45 12.01
N LEU A 77 3.68 10.20 11.55
CA LEU A 77 3.86 9.87 10.13
C LEU A 77 2.76 10.50 9.26
N MET A 78 1.52 10.46 9.74
CA MET A 78 0.40 11.10 9.08
C MET A 78 0.55 12.61 8.95
N THR A 79 0.92 13.29 10.04
CA THR A 79 1.07 14.74 10.06
C THR A 79 2.14 15.16 9.05
N GLU A 80 3.24 14.41 8.99
CA GLU A 80 4.30 14.58 8.01
C GLU A 80 3.80 14.34 6.57
N PHE A 81 3.04 13.27 6.32
CA PHE A 81 2.48 12.97 5.01
C PHE A 81 1.49 14.04 4.53
N HIS A 82 0.57 14.48 5.39
CA HIS A 82 -0.37 15.55 5.06
C HIS A 82 0.34 16.87 4.78
N TYR A 83 1.44 17.15 5.48
CA TYR A 83 2.27 18.31 5.17
C TYR A 83 2.80 18.26 3.73
N PHE A 84 3.32 17.11 3.27
CA PHE A 84 3.73 16.95 1.87
C PHE A 84 2.56 17.11 0.91
N ARG A 85 1.43 16.45 1.20
CA ARG A 85 0.26 16.47 0.32
C ARG A 85 -0.33 17.88 0.15
N ASN A 86 -0.35 18.67 1.21
CA ASN A 86 -0.89 20.04 1.20
C ASN A 86 -0.01 21.05 0.46
N HIS A 87 1.29 20.77 0.32
CA HIS A 87 2.26 21.63 -0.35
C HIS A 87 2.67 21.10 -1.74
N ALA A 88 2.14 19.95 -2.16
CA ALA A 88 2.41 19.36 -3.46
C ALA A 88 1.55 20.01 -4.55
N PHE A 89 2.19 20.34 -5.67
CA PHE A 89 1.52 20.74 -6.91
C PHE A 89 1.39 19.54 -7.86
N GLU A 90 0.54 19.66 -8.88
CA GLU A 90 0.49 18.66 -9.96
C GLU A 90 1.84 18.58 -10.68
N PRO A 91 2.39 17.39 -10.97
CA PRO A 91 1.78 16.05 -10.88
C PRO A 91 1.98 15.32 -9.53
N LEU A 92 2.73 15.90 -8.59
CA LEU A 92 3.08 15.26 -7.32
C LEU A 92 1.87 15.09 -6.39
N ALA A 93 0.91 16.02 -6.43
CA ALA A 93 -0.34 15.91 -5.68
C ALA A 93 -1.09 14.62 -6.03
N THR A 94 -1.37 14.39 -7.32
CA THR A 94 -1.97 13.15 -7.82
C THR A 94 -1.15 11.92 -7.44
N PHE A 95 0.19 11.99 -7.51
CA PHE A 95 1.06 10.86 -7.10
C PHE A 95 0.89 10.49 -5.62
N LEU A 96 0.81 11.50 -4.74
CA LEU A 96 0.57 11.28 -3.31
C LEU A 96 -0.85 10.76 -3.05
N ASP A 97 -1.84 11.20 -3.81
CA ASP A 97 -3.21 10.66 -3.73
C ASP A 97 -3.24 9.16 -4.07
N PHE A 98 -2.54 8.73 -5.12
CA PHE A 98 -2.41 7.31 -5.44
C PHE A 98 -1.86 6.51 -4.25
N ILE A 99 -0.90 7.02 -3.50
CA ILE A 99 -0.40 6.32 -2.30
C ILE A 99 -1.52 6.14 -1.26
N THR A 100 -2.38 7.14 -1.08
CA THR A 100 -3.50 7.05 -0.13
C THR A 100 -4.58 6.05 -0.56
N TYR A 101 -4.75 5.83 -1.87
CA TYR A 101 -5.77 4.92 -2.40
C TYR A 101 -5.61 3.48 -1.91
N SER A 102 -4.37 3.01 -1.70
CA SER A 102 -4.13 1.70 -1.09
C SER A 102 -4.79 1.59 0.29
N TYR A 103 -4.63 2.61 1.13
CA TYR A 103 -5.21 2.63 2.48
C TYR A 103 -6.73 2.86 2.44
N MET A 104 -7.22 3.63 1.48
CA MET A 104 -8.66 3.81 1.28
C MET A 104 -9.33 2.48 0.91
N ILE A 105 -8.74 1.69 0.00
CA ILE A 105 -9.27 0.36 -0.35
C ILE A 105 -9.36 -0.52 0.91
N ASP A 106 -8.29 -0.60 1.71
CA ASP A 106 -8.32 -1.42 2.93
C ASP A 106 -9.38 -0.95 3.93
N ASN A 107 -9.55 0.37 4.09
CA ASN A 107 -10.59 0.94 4.95
C ASN A 107 -12.00 0.61 4.44
N ILE A 108 -12.25 0.72 3.15
CA ILE A 108 -13.54 0.42 2.54
C ILE A 108 -13.88 -1.06 2.76
N ILE A 109 -12.92 -1.95 2.52
CA ILE A 109 -13.12 -3.38 2.77
C ILE A 109 -13.41 -3.64 4.25
N LEU A 110 -12.65 -3.03 5.16
CA LEU A 110 -12.87 -3.17 6.60
C LEU A 110 -14.28 -2.71 7.03
N LEU A 111 -14.76 -1.60 6.48
CA LEU A 111 -16.09 -1.06 6.77
C LEU A 111 -17.20 -1.97 6.25
N ILE A 112 -17.06 -2.49 5.02
CA ILE A 112 -18.02 -3.41 4.41
C ILE A 112 -18.08 -4.74 5.18
N THR A 113 -16.92 -5.33 5.50
CA THR A 113 -16.87 -6.56 6.32
C THR A 113 -17.43 -6.34 7.71
N GLY A 114 -17.14 -5.21 8.35
CA GLY A 114 -17.68 -4.91 9.67
C GLY A 114 -19.20 -4.73 9.66
N THR A 115 -19.75 -4.14 8.59
CA THR A 115 -21.20 -3.98 8.39
C THR A 115 -21.89 -5.32 8.14
N LEU A 116 -21.25 -6.23 7.38
CA LEU A 116 -21.73 -7.60 7.19
C LEU A 116 -21.90 -8.33 8.54
N HIS A 117 -20.96 -8.12 9.48
CA HIS A 117 -21.04 -8.64 10.84
C HIS A 117 -21.90 -7.81 11.81
N GLN A 118 -22.68 -6.85 11.31
CA GLN A 118 -23.57 -5.99 12.10
C GLN A 118 -22.83 -5.18 13.20
N ARG A 119 -21.56 -4.85 12.97
CA ARG A 119 -20.80 -3.97 13.88
C ARG A 119 -21.10 -2.51 13.55
N PRO A 120 -21.34 -1.66 14.56
CA PRO A 120 -21.60 -0.25 14.31
C PRO A 120 -20.35 0.42 13.72
N ILE A 121 -20.55 1.26 12.71
CA ILE A 121 -19.47 1.94 11.98
C ILE A 121 -18.63 2.82 12.93
N SER A 122 -19.25 3.38 13.98
CA SER A 122 -18.55 4.14 15.03
C SER A 122 -17.46 3.35 15.75
N GLU A 123 -17.55 2.02 15.81
CA GLU A 123 -16.50 1.15 16.38
C GLU A 123 -15.43 0.73 15.34
N LEU A 124 -15.75 0.84 14.06
CA LEU A 124 -14.85 0.48 12.96
C LEU A 124 -13.97 1.66 12.55
N VAL A 125 -14.48 2.89 12.56
CA VAL A 125 -13.74 4.11 12.21
C VAL A 125 -12.42 4.25 13.00
N PRO A 126 -12.35 4.02 14.32
CA PRO A 126 -11.09 4.09 15.06
C PRO A 126 -10.07 3.01 14.66
N LYS A 127 -10.50 1.94 13.98
CA LYS A 127 -9.65 0.85 13.49
C LYS A 127 -9.18 1.08 12.05
N CYS A 128 -9.78 2.01 11.32
CA CYS A 128 -9.37 2.37 9.97
C CYS A 128 -7.96 2.97 9.99
N HIS A 129 -7.21 2.72 8.91
CA HIS A 129 -5.92 3.36 8.71
C HIS A 129 -6.11 4.85 8.43
N PRO A 130 -5.52 5.75 9.24
CA PRO A 130 -5.81 7.17 9.12
C PRO A 130 -5.44 7.82 7.76
N LEU A 131 -4.38 7.35 7.07
CA LEU A 131 -4.04 7.82 5.72
C LEU A 131 -5.10 7.52 4.64
N GLY A 132 -6.01 6.58 4.91
CA GLY A 132 -7.12 6.24 4.02
C GLY A 132 -8.45 6.85 4.45
N SER A 133 -8.44 7.87 5.32
CA SER A 133 -9.65 8.59 5.70
C SER A 133 -10.13 9.48 4.55
N PHE A 134 -11.44 9.63 4.40
CA PHE A 134 -12.06 10.51 3.42
C PHE A 134 -13.08 11.43 4.11
N GLU A 135 -13.30 12.63 3.56
CA GLU A 135 -14.05 13.71 4.23
C GLU A 135 -15.49 13.33 4.58
N GLN A 136 -16.18 12.52 3.76
CA GLN A 136 -17.55 12.08 4.04
C GLN A 136 -17.68 10.79 4.87
N MET A 137 -16.67 10.40 5.66
CA MET A 137 -16.78 9.27 6.59
C MET A 137 -17.96 9.39 7.57
N GLU A 138 -18.46 10.61 7.84
CA GLU A 138 -19.66 10.81 8.65
C GLU A 138 -20.96 10.40 7.93
N ALA A 139 -21.04 10.56 6.61
CA ALA A 139 -22.20 10.17 5.80
C ALA A 139 -22.35 8.64 5.71
N VAL A 140 -21.22 7.95 5.74
CA VAL A 140 -21.10 6.48 5.77
C VAL A 140 -21.77 5.88 7.01
N ASN A 141 -21.80 6.58 8.16
CA ASN A 141 -22.46 6.11 9.38
C ASN A 141 -23.97 5.86 9.24
N ILE A 142 -24.60 6.37 8.18
CA ILE A 142 -26.05 6.26 7.95
C ILE A 142 -26.38 4.94 7.24
N ALA A 143 -25.43 4.33 6.52
CA ALA A 143 -25.67 3.12 5.75
C ALA A 143 -25.86 1.90 6.68
N GLN A 144 -26.95 1.16 6.48
CA GLN A 144 -27.27 -0.03 7.29
C GLN A 144 -26.98 -1.33 6.54
N THR A 145 -26.92 -1.27 5.22
CA THR A 145 -26.60 -2.43 4.38
C THR A 145 -25.23 -2.28 3.73
N PRO A 146 -24.48 -3.39 3.50
CA PRO A 146 -23.21 -3.36 2.78
C PRO A 146 -23.32 -2.75 1.37
N ALA A 147 -24.46 -2.93 0.69
CA ALA A 147 -24.71 -2.39 -0.64
C ALA A 147 -24.94 -0.86 -0.62
N GLU A 148 -25.72 -0.34 0.33
CA GLU A 148 -25.88 1.11 0.52
C GLU A 148 -24.56 1.77 0.90
N LEU A 149 -23.78 1.11 1.76
CA LEU A 149 -22.46 1.56 2.18
C LEU A 149 -21.50 1.64 0.98
N PHE A 150 -21.48 0.60 0.16
CA PHE A 150 -20.69 0.54 -1.06
C PHE A 150 -21.08 1.66 -2.03
N ASN A 151 -22.38 1.86 -2.28
CA ASN A 151 -22.86 2.91 -3.18
C ASN A 151 -22.56 4.33 -2.63
N ALA A 152 -22.71 4.55 -1.33
CA ALA A 152 -22.37 5.83 -0.70
C ALA A 152 -20.87 6.15 -0.86
N ILE A 153 -20.00 5.16 -0.67
CA ILE A 153 -18.56 5.33 -0.79
C ILE A 153 -18.13 5.56 -2.26
N ILE A 154 -18.76 4.89 -3.22
CA ILE A 154 -18.37 4.99 -4.64
C ILE A 154 -18.72 6.32 -5.25
N VAL A 155 -19.84 6.93 -4.86
CA VAL A 155 -20.25 8.23 -5.44
C VAL A 155 -19.26 9.32 -5.06
N ASP A 156 -18.66 9.23 -3.88
CA ASP A 156 -17.88 10.32 -3.28
C ASP A 156 -16.37 10.09 -3.27
N THR A 157 -15.89 8.89 -3.65
CA THR A 157 -14.45 8.59 -3.67
C THR A 157 -13.87 8.61 -5.08
N PRO A 158 -12.62 9.08 -5.26
CA PRO A 158 -11.92 9.02 -6.54
C PRO A 158 -11.61 7.58 -6.98
N LEU A 159 -11.97 6.59 -6.15
CA LEU A 159 -11.88 5.19 -6.47
C LEU A 159 -13.01 4.72 -7.41
N ALA A 160 -14.06 5.53 -7.63
CA ALA A 160 -15.21 5.20 -8.47
C ALA A 160 -14.83 4.59 -9.82
N ASP A 161 -13.80 5.15 -10.46
CA ASP A 161 -13.30 4.69 -11.76
C ASP A 161 -12.76 3.24 -11.71
N PHE A 162 -12.29 2.77 -10.55
CA PHE A 162 -11.79 1.41 -10.34
C PHE A 162 -12.89 0.40 -9.97
N PHE A 163 -14.09 0.86 -9.61
CA PHE A 163 -15.21 0.02 -9.17
C PHE A 163 -16.13 -0.46 -10.31
N GLN A 164 -15.98 0.08 -11.53
CA GLN A 164 -16.88 -0.24 -12.67
C GLN A 164 -16.94 -1.74 -13.01
N ASP A 165 -15.87 -2.49 -12.73
CA ASP A 165 -15.77 -3.94 -13.00
C ASP A 165 -16.08 -4.82 -11.77
N CYS A 166 -16.44 -4.23 -10.62
CA CYS A 166 -16.37 -4.93 -9.35
C CYS A 166 -17.63 -5.68 -8.90
N LEU A 167 -18.89 -5.31 -9.25
CA LEU A 167 -20.07 -5.98 -8.65
C LEU A 167 -21.34 -6.05 -9.51
N SER A 168 -22.05 -7.18 -9.36
CA SER A 168 -23.50 -7.31 -9.47
C SER A 168 -24.10 -7.34 -8.05
N GLU A 169 -25.11 -6.52 -7.79
CA GLU A 169 -25.66 -6.11 -6.48
C GLU A 169 -26.05 -7.19 -5.44
N ASN A 170 -26.03 -8.50 -5.74
CA ASN A 170 -26.89 -9.43 -5.00
C ASN A 170 -26.24 -10.35 -3.95
N ASP A 171 -24.91 -10.54 -3.90
CA ASP A 171 -24.30 -11.47 -2.93
C ASP A 171 -23.01 -10.90 -2.32
N MET A 172 -23.14 -10.07 -1.28
CA MET A 172 -22.00 -9.58 -0.48
C MET A 172 -21.69 -10.57 0.65
N ASP A 173 -20.99 -11.66 0.34
CA ASP A 173 -20.44 -12.59 1.33
C ASP A 173 -18.93 -12.33 1.59
N GLU A 174 -18.35 -12.98 2.61
CA GLU A 174 -16.94 -12.79 2.96
C GLU A 174 -15.99 -13.10 1.78
N MET A 175 -16.33 -14.10 0.96
CA MET A 175 -15.54 -14.48 -0.20
C MET A 175 -15.58 -13.41 -1.29
N ASN A 176 -16.77 -12.88 -1.59
CA ASN A 176 -16.98 -11.83 -2.58
C ASN A 176 -16.37 -10.51 -2.15
N ILE A 177 -16.32 -10.22 -0.84
CA ILE A 177 -15.60 -9.05 -0.32
C ILE A 177 -14.08 -9.18 -0.55
N GLU A 178 -13.50 -10.37 -0.38
CA GLU A 178 -12.08 -10.61 -0.68
C GLU A 178 -11.80 -10.58 -2.19
N ILE A 179 -12.70 -11.13 -3.02
CA ILE A 179 -12.64 -11.00 -4.48
C ILE A 179 -12.67 -9.52 -4.88
N MET A 180 -13.57 -8.73 -4.28
CA MET A 180 -13.68 -7.29 -4.50
C MET A 180 -12.40 -6.57 -4.08
N ARG A 181 -11.82 -6.88 -2.92
CA ARG A 181 -10.51 -6.33 -2.50
C ARG A 181 -9.46 -6.58 -3.58
N ASN A 182 -9.34 -7.81 -4.08
CA ASN A 182 -8.33 -8.17 -5.08
C ASN A 182 -8.56 -7.46 -6.42
N LYS A 183 -9.82 -7.38 -6.89
CA LYS A 183 -10.17 -6.63 -8.11
C LYS A 183 -9.85 -5.15 -8.00
N LEU A 184 -10.18 -4.52 -6.87
CA LEU A 184 -9.87 -3.10 -6.64
C LEU A 184 -8.37 -2.84 -6.63
N TYR A 185 -7.61 -3.70 -5.95
CA TYR A 185 -6.16 -3.59 -5.93
C TYR A 185 -5.54 -3.80 -7.31
N LYS A 186 -6.09 -4.70 -8.12
CA LYS A 186 -5.68 -4.88 -9.52
C LYS A 186 -5.88 -3.59 -10.31
N SER A 187 -7.09 -3.05 -10.32
CA SER A 187 -7.41 -1.82 -11.05
C SER A 187 -6.57 -0.63 -10.56
N TYR A 188 -6.37 -0.51 -9.24
CA TYR A 188 -5.51 0.49 -8.62
C TYR A 188 -4.05 0.37 -9.08
N LEU A 189 -3.45 -0.82 -9.02
CA LEU A 189 -2.06 -1.03 -9.41
C LEU A 189 -1.84 -0.77 -10.91
N GLU A 190 -2.77 -1.20 -11.76
CA GLU A 190 -2.71 -0.95 -13.20
C GLU A 190 -2.89 0.54 -13.51
N GLY A 191 -3.79 1.23 -12.80
CA GLY A 191 -3.97 2.67 -12.89
C GLY A 191 -2.72 3.44 -12.47
N PHE A 192 -2.14 3.08 -11.32
CA PHE A 192 -0.94 3.72 -10.80
C PHE A 192 0.29 3.46 -11.69
N TYR A 193 0.42 2.26 -12.25
CA TYR A 193 1.46 1.93 -13.22
C TYR A 193 1.33 2.76 -14.50
N LYS A 194 0.12 2.88 -15.07
CA LYS A 194 -0.15 3.72 -16.24
C LYS A 194 0.15 5.20 -15.95
N PHE A 195 -0.19 5.68 -14.76
CA PHE A 195 0.12 7.04 -14.32
C PHE A 195 1.65 7.26 -14.26
N CYS A 196 2.40 6.35 -13.63
CA CYS A 196 3.87 6.46 -13.55
C CYS A 196 4.53 6.43 -14.94
N LYS A 197 4.04 5.59 -15.85
CA LYS A 197 4.49 5.57 -17.26
C LYS A 197 4.18 6.86 -18.01
N LYS A 198 3.05 7.50 -17.71
CA LYS A 198 2.68 8.79 -18.32
C LYS A 198 3.62 9.92 -17.84
N LEU A 199 4.06 9.89 -16.58
CA LEU A 199 5.02 10.85 -16.04
C LEU A 199 6.41 10.69 -16.71
N GLY A 200 6.82 9.45 -16.95
CA GLY A 200 8.08 9.13 -17.60
C GLY A 200 9.32 9.52 -16.79
N GLY A 201 10.49 9.41 -17.43
CA GLY A 201 11.78 9.79 -16.85
C GLY A 201 12.18 8.93 -15.65
N THR A 202 12.92 9.52 -14.71
CA THR A 202 13.43 8.79 -13.53
C THR A 202 12.32 8.25 -12.63
N THR A 203 11.16 8.91 -12.59
CA THR A 203 10.01 8.43 -11.81
C THR A 203 9.50 7.10 -12.36
N GLU A 204 9.37 6.96 -13.67
CA GLU A 204 8.99 5.69 -14.30
C GLU A 204 10.03 4.60 -14.00
N GLU A 205 11.31 4.89 -14.22
CA GLU A 205 12.40 3.93 -14.07
C GLU A 205 12.52 3.37 -12.65
N ILE A 206 12.20 4.18 -11.62
CA ILE A 206 12.30 3.77 -10.21
C ILE A 206 10.98 3.21 -9.68
N VAL A 207 9.84 3.84 -9.97
CA VAL A 207 8.56 3.47 -9.38
C VAL A 207 7.93 2.26 -10.09
N CYS A 208 8.05 2.14 -11.41
CA CYS A 208 7.48 1.01 -12.13
C CYS A 208 8.01 -0.35 -11.65
N PRO A 209 9.32 -0.55 -11.41
CA PRO A 209 9.84 -1.79 -10.81
C PRO A 209 9.30 -2.08 -9.40
N ILE A 210 8.97 -1.05 -8.62
CA ILE A 210 8.38 -1.22 -7.28
C ILE A 210 6.92 -1.69 -7.41
N ILE A 211 6.15 -1.08 -8.31
CA ILE A 211 4.77 -1.49 -8.59
C ILE A 211 4.73 -2.90 -9.19
N GLU A 212 5.65 -3.23 -10.10
CA GLU A 212 5.82 -4.58 -10.66
C GLU A 212 6.04 -5.62 -9.56
N PHE A 213 6.89 -5.31 -8.58
CA PHE A 213 7.15 -6.19 -7.45
C PHE A 213 5.91 -6.37 -6.56
N GLU A 214 5.17 -5.30 -6.29
CA GLU A 214 3.94 -5.39 -5.49
C GLU A 214 2.83 -6.17 -6.22
N ALA A 215 2.71 -6.00 -7.54
CA ALA A 215 1.83 -6.80 -8.39
C ALA A 215 2.18 -8.30 -8.33
N ASP A 216 3.47 -8.63 -8.50
CA ASP A 216 3.94 -10.02 -8.42
C ASP A 216 3.69 -10.62 -7.03
N ARG A 217 4.01 -9.86 -5.97
CA ARG A 217 3.76 -10.26 -4.57
C ARG A 217 2.29 -10.58 -4.34
N ARG A 218 1.37 -9.75 -4.85
CA ARG A 218 -0.08 -9.99 -4.74
C ARG A 218 -0.53 -11.23 -5.50
N ALA A 219 -0.03 -11.45 -6.72
CA ALA A 219 -0.33 -12.67 -7.46
C ALA A 219 0.04 -13.93 -6.66
N PHE A 220 1.22 -13.95 -6.03
CA PHE A 220 1.63 -15.05 -5.15
C PHE A 220 0.73 -15.21 -3.92
N ILE A 221 0.38 -14.11 -3.24
CA ILE A 221 -0.47 -14.16 -2.04
C ILE A 221 -1.87 -14.67 -2.40
N ILE A 222 -2.46 -14.20 -3.52
CA ILE A 222 -3.77 -14.64 -4.00
C ILE A 222 -3.74 -16.14 -4.30
N THR A 223 -2.73 -16.64 -5.01
CA THR A 223 -2.62 -18.08 -5.30
C THR A 223 -2.53 -18.90 -4.02
N ILE A 224 -1.70 -18.50 -3.05
CA ILE A 224 -1.54 -19.23 -1.80
C ILE A 224 -2.84 -19.23 -0.98
N ASN A 225 -3.51 -18.08 -0.88
CA ASN A 225 -4.74 -17.93 -0.10
C ASN A 225 -5.95 -18.58 -0.79
N SER A 226 -5.90 -18.80 -2.10
CA SER A 226 -6.95 -19.50 -2.84
C SER A 226 -6.95 -21.02 -2.61
N PHE A 227 -5.88 -21.59 -2.05
CA PHE A 227 -5.83 -23.02 -1.76
C PHE A 227 -6.86 -23.38 -0.68
N GLY A 228 -7.76 -24.33 -0.99
CA GLY A 228 -8.85 -24.73 -0.09
C GLY A 228 -10.10 -23.87 -0.19
N THR A 229 -10.18 -22.95 -1.16
CA THR A 229 -11.39 -22.19 -1.50
C THR A 229 -12.07 -22.76 -2.75
N GLU A 230 -13.32 -22.38 -3.01
CA GLU A 230 -14.09 -22.79 -4.20
C GLU A 230 -13.72 -22.02 -5.48
N LEU A 231 -12.63 -21.24 -5.44
CA LEU A 231 -12.27 -20.31 -6.50
C LEU A 231 -11.61 -21.03 -7.69
N ASN A 232 -12.20 -20.88 -8.87
CA ASN A 232 -11.74 -21.56 -10.08
C ASN A 232 -10.42 -20.97 -10.61
N LYS A 233 -9.69 -21.76 -11.41
CA LYS A 233 -8.41 -21.33 -12.02
C LYS A 233 -8.58 -20.09 -12.91
N GLU A 234 -9.68 -20.01 -13.65
CA GLU A 234 -10.00 -18.86 -14.52
C GLU A 234 -10.33 -17.61 -13.71
N GLU A 235 -11.15 -17.74 -12.67
CA GLU A 235 -11.48 -16.64 -11.76
C GLU A 235 -10.20 -16.11 -11.07
N ARG A 236 -9.31 -17.01 -10.66
CA ARG A 236 -8.01 -16.64 -10.08
C ARG A 236 -7.16 -15.80 -11.04
N GLU A 237 -7.12 -16.16 -12.32
CA GLU A 237 -6.39 -15.41 -13.34
C GLU A 237 -6.95 -13.99 -13.49
N THR A 238 -8.28 -13.82 -13.40
CA THR A 238 -8.89 -12.48 -13.46
C THR A 238 -8.49 -11.56 -12.31
N LEU A 239 -8.11 -12.11 -11.15
CA LEU A 239 -7.71 -11.35 -9.97
C LEU A 239 -6.27 -10.84 -10.03
N PHE A 240 -5.43 -11.39 -10.90
CA PHE A 240 -4.03 -11.00 -10.97
C PHE A 240 -3.82 -9.64 -11.65
N PRO A 241 -3.03 -8.73 -11.05
CA PRO A 241 -2.62 -7.50 -11.73
C PRO A 241 -1.73 -7.79 -12.94
N THR A 242 -2.00 -7.15 -14.09
CA THR A 242 -1.25 -7.42 -15.33
C THR A 242 -0.03 -6.51 -15.54
N CYS A 243 0.37 -5.75 -14.52
CA CYS A 243 1.49 -4.80 -14.59
C CYS A 243 2.80 -5.35 -13.99
N GLY A 244 2.84 -6.61 -13.55
CA GLY A 244 4.02 -7.26 -12.96
C GLY A 244 4.97 -7.91 -13.98
N ARG A 245 6.13 -8.38 -13.50
CA ARG A 245 7.11 -9.09 -14.34
C ARG A 245 6.69 -10.52 -14.66
N LEU A 246 5.76 -11.06 -13.87
CA LEU A 246 5.14 -12.36 -14.11
C LEU A 246 4.19 -12.35 -15.31
N PHE A 247 3.73 -11.19 -15.75
CA PHE A 247 2.85 -11.11 -16.91
C PHE A 247 3.66 -11.31 -18.21
N PRO A 248 3.21 -12.15 -19.18
CA PRO A 248 1.97 -12.93 -19.19
C PRO A 248 2.13 -14.40 -18.75
N GLU A 249 3.29 -15.02 -18.95
CA GLU A 249 3.44 -16.49 -18.77
C GLU A 249 3.48 -16.92 -17.31
N GLY A 250 4.14 -16.16 -16.44
CA GLY A 250 4.24 -16.46 -15.01
C GLY A 250 2.90 -16.44 -14.30
N LEU A 251 1.99 -15.55 -14.69
CA LEU A 251 0.63 -15.50 -14.15
C LEU A 251 -0.21 -16.72 -14.56
N ARG A 252 -0.07 -17.19 -15.81
CA ARG A 252 -0.74 -18.41 -16.27
C ARG A 252 -0.25 -19.66 -15.52
N LEU A 253 1.05 -19.72 -15.25
CA LEU A 253 1.62 -20.80 -14.45
C LEU A 253 1.12 -20.73 -12.99
N LEU A 254 0.99 -19.53 -12.42
CA LEU A 254 0.42 -19.34 -11.08
C LEU A 254 -1.08 -19.63 -11.00
N ALA A 255 -1.84 -19.31 -12.03
CA ALA A 255 -3.27 -19.64 -12.11
C ALA A 255 -3.49 -21.16 -12.07
N ASN A 256 -2.60 -21.91 -12.73
CA ASN A 256 -2.66 -23.36 -12.83
C ASN A 256 -2.07 -24.11 -11.64
N ALA A 257 -1.39 -23.42 -10.73
CA ALA A 257 -0.76 -24.05 -9.57
C ALA A 257 -1.80 -24.62 -8.60
N ASP A 258 -1.58 -25.88 -8.20
CA ASP A 258 -2.48 -26.64 -7.33
C ASP A 258 -1.91 -26.84 -5.92
N ASP A 259 -0.60 -26.61 -5.73
CA ASP A 259 0.06 -26.79 -4.44
C ASP A 259 1.10 -25.68 -4.14
N GLN A 260 1.48 -25.57 -2.86
CA GLN A 260 2.47 -24.57 -2.42
C GLN A 260 3.88 -24.83 -2.97
N ASP A 261 4.21 -26.05 -3.36
CA ASP A 261 5.55 -26.41 -3.81
C ASP A 261 5.78 -25.98 -5.27
N GLN A 262 4.76 -26.05 -6.12
CA GLN A 262 4.70 -25.47 -7.46
C GLN A 262 4.86 -23.95 -7.40
N VAL A 263 4.20 -23.29 -6.44
CA VAL A 263 4.35 -21.85 -6.21
C VAL A 263 5.78 -21.49 -5.80
N LYS A 264 6.40 -22.27 -4.89
CA LYS A 264 7.82 -22.09 -4.50
C LYS A 264 8.76 -22.31 -5.67
N MET A 265 8.51 -23.32 -6.51
CA MET A 265 9.31 -23.58 -7.70
C MET A 265 9.28 -22.39 -8.65
N LEU A 266 8.10 -21.84 -8.94
CA LEU A 266 7.94 -20.61 -9.75
C LEU A 266 8.68 -19.42 -9.12
N LEU A 267 8.57 -19.24 -7.80
CA LEU A 267 9.28 -18.20 -7.07
C LEU A 267 10.81 -18.35 -7.18
N SER A 268 11.34 -19.58 -7.10
CA SER A 268 12.77 -19.86 -7.22
C SER A 268 13.32 -19.59 -8.63
N ILE A 269 12.53 -19.89 -9.66
CA ILE A 269 12.86 -19.58 -11.06
C ILE A 269 12.91 -18.06 -11.25
N MET A 270 11.98 -17.32 -10.66
CA MET A 270 11.98 -15.85 -10.71
C MET A 270 13.18 -15.22 -9.98
N LEU A 271 13.49 -15.72 -8.77
CA LEU A 271 14.62 -15.22 -7.98
C LEU A 271 15.97 -15.53 -8.62
N SER A 272 16.13 -16.71 -9.20
CA SER A 272 17.34 -17.09 -9.94
C SER A 272 17.52 -16.25 -11.20
N THR A 273 16.44 -15.99 -11.95
CA THR A 273 16.47 -15.09 -13.11
C THR A 273 16.86 -13.67 -12.72
N LYS A 274 16.33 -13.14 -11.60
CA LYS A 274 16.76 -11.84 -11.04
C LYS A 274 18.23 -11.82 -10.62
N ARG A 275 18.73 -12.92 -10.05
CA ARG A 275 20.14 -13.03 -9.63
C ARG A 275 21.07 -13.07 -10.85
N CYS A 276 20.73 -13.84 -11.88
CA CYS A 276 21.47 -13.88 -13.14
C CYS A 276 21.44 -12.55 -13.89
N LEU A 277 20.31 -11.84 -13.93
CA LEU A 277 20.23 -10.50 -14.54
C LEU A 277 21.11 -9.49 -13.81
N LYS A 278 21.10 -9.51 -12.47
CA LYS A 278 21.94 -8.62 -11.65
C LYS A 278 23.44 -8.92 -11.82
N GLU A 279 23.81 -10.19 -11.95
CA GLU A 279 25.19 -10.60 -12.26
C GLU A 279 25.62 -10.18 -13.68
N LEU A 280 24.72 -10.27 -14.66
CA LEU A 280 24.97 -9.81 -16.04
C LEU A 280 25.07 -8.28 -16.17
N GLU A 281 24.31 -7.52 -15.38
CA GLU A 281 24.40 -6.06 -15.31
C GLU A 281 25.72 -5.60 -14.65
N LEU A 282 26.12 -6.25 -13.56
CA LEU A 282 27.42 -6.02 -12.90
C LEU A 282 28.61 -6.37 -13.81
N ASP A 283 28.49 -7.39 -14.66
CA ASP A 283 29.51 -7.76 -15.65
C ASP A 283 29.56 -6.80 -16.85
N ARG A 284 28.49 -6.06 -17.13
CA ARG A 284 28.49 -4.98 -18.14
C ARG A 284 29.12 -3.70 -17.61
N GLU A 285 28.87 -3.33 -16.35
CA GLU A 285 29.50 -2.16 -15.72
C GLU A 285 31.01 -2.33 -15.52
N LYS A 286 31.51 -3.57 -15.38
CA LYS A 286 32.96 -3.86 -15.31
C LYS A 286 33.68 -3.87 -16.66
N ARG A 287 32.95 -3.81 -17.78
CA ARG A 287 33.51 -3.81 -19.14
C ARG A 287 33.56 -2.41 -19.77
N HIS A 288 33.21 -1.38 -19.01
CA HIS A 288 33.44 0.04 -19.34
C HIS A 288 34.35 0.67 -18.28
#